data_AF-A0A2T4BVR4-F1
#
_entry.id   AF-A0A2T4BVR4-F1
#
_cell.length_a   1.000
_cell.length_b   1.000
_cell.length_c   1.000
_cell.angle_alpha   90.00
_cell.angle_beta   90.00
_cell.angle_gamma   90.00
#
_symmetry.space_group_name_H-M   'P 1'
#
loop_
_entity.id
_entity.type
_entity.pdbx_description
1 polymer ?
#
loop_
_entity_poly.entity_id
_entity_poly.type
_entity_poly.pdbx_seq_one_letter_code
_entity_poly.pdbx_strand_id
1 'polypeptide(L)'
;MNDEFSLSRYECQGPSRPQKFWRVTYPRCRTLKDSVAGFVAQDTREILDKRTFKKAADRHFKWKHYPSRFISVFSHKQHARLWAERRQRRLGCGLDEITISEIETEKLAASTCIFKARSVARRFGIEHKWSKHEYIFLHRIPLESITSTQSLRIVKDTWKTEETEGTEEIEEIEEIEEIEEIEEIEEIEEIEESETEEQDLARGLDGLQITEPVYFKYTMVQMRDRKKQIAPAKKEPVFGESTIVKQRDRKKPIAQAKNEPVCVANLG
;
A
#
# COMPACT_ATOMS: atom_id res chain seq x y z
N MET A 1 7.58 24.46 28.14
CA MET A 1 8.05 24.73 26.77
C MET A 1 7.19 23.91 25.82
N ASN A 2 6.42 24.56 24.94
CA ASN A 2 5.68 23.84 23.90
C ASN A 2 6.69 23.27 22.93
N ASP A 3 6.87 21.95 22.98
CA ASP A 3 7.77 21.26 22.08
C ASP A 3 7.21 21.35 20.66
N GLU A 4 7.79 22.23 19.85
CA GLU A 4 7.36 22.48 18.47
C GLU A 4 7.39 21.16 17.68
N PHE A 5 6.31 20.88 16.97
CA PHE A 5 6.19 19.65 16.20
C PHE A 5 7.10 19.73 14.97
N SER A 6 7.93 18.71 14.77
CA SER A 6 8.73 18.56 13.56
C SER A 6 8.74 17.11 13.10
N LEU A 7 8.49 16.90 11.80
CA LEU A 7 8.49 15.58 11.16
C LEU A 7 9.88 14.91 11.21
N SER A 8 10.95 15.70 11.11
CA SER A 8 12.33 15.22 11.09
C SER A 8 12.68 14.37 12.33
N ARG A 9 12.02 14.64 13.47
CA ARG A 9 12.15 13.86 14.70
C ARG A 9 11.72 12.41 14.58
N TYR A 10 10.93 12.08 13.56
CA TYR A 10 10.40 10.74 13.31
C TYR A 10 11.05 10.08 12.09
N GLU A 11 11.69 10.86 11.23
CA GLU A 11 12.32 10.41 10.00
C GLU A 11 13.48 9.45 10.27
N CYS A 12 13.72 8.55 9.33
CA CYS A 12 14.92 7.71 9.33
C CYS A 12 16.16 8.57 9.08
N GLN A 13 17.10 8.55 10.03
CA GLN A 13 18.31 9.37 9.97
C GLN A 13 19.53 8.56 9.51
N GLY A 14 20.36 9.20 8.68
CA GLY A 14 21.72 8.78 8.34
C GLY A 14 21.86 7.32 7.86
N PRO A 15 22.87 6.57 8.33
CA PRO A 15 23.24 5.25 7.81
C PRO A 15 22.20 4.15 8.13
N SER A 16 21.19 4.46 8.96
CA SER A 16 20.12 3.51 9.27
C SER A 16 19.10 3.35 8.14
N ARG A 17 19.19 4.18 7.10
CA ARG A 17 18.31 4.15 5.93
C ARG A 17 18.74 3.04 4.97
N PRO A 18 17.85 2.10 4.62
CA PRO A 18 18.13 1.09 3.61
C PRO A 18 18.55 1.72 2.27
N GLN A 19 19.55 1.14 1.60
CA GLN A 19 19.98 1.55 0.27
C GLN A 19 18.89 1.34 -0.79
N LYS A 20 18.05 0.32 -0.59
CA LYS A 20 16.96 -0.03 -1.50
C LYS A 20 15.66 -0.29 -0.76
N PHE A 21 14.57 -0.03 -1.47
CA PHE A 21 13.23 -0.41 -1.05
C PHE A 21 12.49 -1.15 -2.17
N TRP A 22 11.46 -1.89 -1.79
CA TRP A 22 10.59 -2.63 -2.69
C TRP A 22 9.14 -2.24 -2.46
N ARG A 23 8.49 -1.74 -3.51
CA ARG A 23 7.10 -1.28 -3.51
C ARG A 23 6.22 -2.30 -4.22
N VAL A 24 5.26 -2.87 -3.50
CA VAL A 24 4.27 -3.80 -4.08
C VAL A 24 3.02 -3.04 -4.56
N THR A 25 2.80 -3.02 -5.87
CA THR A 25 1.58 -2.46 -6.49
C THR A 25 0.64 -3.60 -6.88
N TYR A 26 -0.66 -3.41 -6.67
CA TYR A 26 -1.69 -4.42 -6.90
C TYR A 26 -3.04 -3.74 -7.22
N PRO A 27 -4.06 -4.46 -7.70
CA PRO A 27 -5.36 -3.86 -7.99
C PRO A 27 -5.97 -3.16 -6.78
N ARG A 28 -6.57 -1.97 -6.98
CA ARG A 28 -7.15 -1.14 -5.91
C ARG A 28 -6.14 -0.62 -4.89
N CYS A 29 -4.86 -0.57 -5.25
CA CYS A 29 -3.87 0.09 -4.42
C CYS A 29 -4.22 1.58 -4.21
N ARG A 30 -3.91 2.11 -3.02
CA ARG A 30 -4.18 3.50 -2.62
C ARG A 30 -3.05 4.46 -2.95
N THR A 31 -2.23 4.08 -3.90
CA THR A 31 -1.14 4.88 -4.43
C THR A 31 -1.41 5.04 -5.92
N LEU A 32 -1.42 6.28 -6.39
CA LEU A 32 -1.52 6.58 -7.81
C LEU A 32 -0.14 6.38 -8.42
N LYS A 33 -0.09 5.64 -9.54
CA LYS A 33 1.11 5.58 -10.37
C LYS A 33 0.97 6.66 -11.42
N ASP A 34 1.87 7.63 -11.37
CA ASP A 34 1.96 8.74 -12.30
C ASP A 34 3.18 8.51 -13.21
N SER A 35 2.96 8.58 -14.53
CA SER A 35 4.02 8.32 -15.50
C SER A 35 5.13 9.37 -15.50
N VAL A 36 4.91 10.52 -14.86
CA VAL A 36 5.87 11.62 -14.74
C VAL A 36 6.41 11.70 -13.31
N ALA A 37 5.54 11.59 -12.30
CA ALA A 37 5.88 11.81 -10.90
C ALA A 37 6.23 10.55 -10.10
N GLY A 38 6.11 9.35 -10.69
CA GLY A 38 6.40 8.08 -10.03
C GLY A 38 5.21 7.59 -9.20
N PHE A 39 5.39 7.42 -7.89
CA PHE A 39 4.28 7.05 -7.00
C PHE A 39 3.80 8.26 -6.19
N VAL A 40 2.48 8.46 -6.14
CA VAL A 40 1.86 9.55 -5.41
C VAL A 40 0.80 9.01 -4.45
N ALA A 41 0.85 9.44 -3.19
CA ALA A 41 -0.16 9.14 -2.19
C ALA A 41 -1.47 9.82 -2.58
N GLN A 42 -2.61 9.19 -2.25
CA GLN A 42 -3.93 9.77 -2.57
C GLN A 42 -4.23 11.07 -1.83
N ASP A 43 -3.57 11.32 -0.70
CA ASP A 43 -3.65 12.59 0.04
C ASP A 43 -2.25 13.21 0.14
N THR A 44 -2.09 14.41 -0.42
CA THR A 44 -0.82 15.15 -0.42
C THR A 44 -0.85 16.39 0.47
N ARG A 45 -1.90 16.53 1.29
CA ARG A 45 -2.02 17.64 2.24
C ARG A 45 -0.98 17.53 3.33
N GLU A 46 -0.34 18.65 3.63
CA GLU A 46 0.69 18.78 4.66
C GLU A 46 0.24 18.29 6.05
N ILE A 47 1.21 17.82 6.81
CA ILE A 47 1.03 17.38 8.19
C ILE A 47 1.64 18.47 9.08
N LEU A 48 0.77 19.34 9.59
CA LEU A 48 1.17 20.53 10.33
C LEU A 48 1.44 20.28 11.81
N ASP A 49 0.91 19.18 12.35
CA ASP A 49 0.95 18.91 13.79
C ASP A 49 1.03 17.41 14.13
N LYS A 50 1.44 17.13 15.36
CA LYS A 50 1.62 15.77 15.91
C LYS A 50 0.33 14.95 15.90
N ARG A 51 -0.81 15.56 16.18
CA ARG A 51 -2.12 14.89 16.23
C ARG A 51 -2.54 14.45 14.83
N THR A 52 -2.34 15.31 13.84
CA THR A 52 -2.61 15.03 12.42
C THR A 52 -1.68 13.93 11.92
N PHE A 53 -0.39 13.94 12.30
CA PHE A 53 0.55 12.87 11.95
C PHE A 53 0.13 11.51 12.52
N LYS A 54 -0.14 11.46 13.84
CA LYS A 54 -0.63 10.26 14.53
C LYS A 54 -1.90 9.71 13.87
N LYS A 55 -2.87 10.58 13.60
CA LYS A 55 -4.15 10.19 12.97
C LYS A 55 -3.97 9.67 11.55
N ALA A 56 -3.07 10.27 10.77
CA ALA A 56 -2.75 9.80 9.43
C ALA A 56 -2.08 8.42 9.46
N ALA A 57 -1.10 8.22 10.37
CA ALA A 57 -0.40 6.96 10.53
C ALA A 57 -1.35 5.85 11.02
N ASP A 58 -2.20 6.12 12.01
CA ASP A 58 -3.20 5.15 12.52
C ASP A 58 -4.15 4.68 11.42
N ARG A 59 -4.68 5.62 10.62
CA ARG A 59 -5.55 5.30 9.49
C ARG A 59 -4.84 4.47 8.42
N HIS A 60 -3.57 4.78 8.17
CA HIS A 60 -2.74 4.07 7.22
C HIS A 60 -2.48 2.64 7.65
N PHE A 61 -1.99 2.41 8.88
CA PHE A 61 -1.67 1.07 9.40
C PHE A 61 -2.92 0.19 9.57
N LYS A 62 -4.05 0.78 9.96
CA LYS A 62 -5.34 0.05 10.05
C LYS A 62 -6.00 -0.18 8.70
N TRP A 63 -5.39 0.27 7.59
CA TRP A 63 -5.93 0.13 6.24
C TRP A 63 -7.39 0.61 6.10
N LYS A 64 -7.81 1.61 6.89
CA LYS A 64 -9.17 2.18 6.82
C LYS A 64 -9.43 2.79 5.43
N HIS A 65 -10.66 2.79 4.92
CA HIS A 65 -11.02 3.25 3.55
C HIS A 65 -10.76 4.74 3.20
N TYR A 66 -9.88 5.43 3.93
CA TYR A 66 -9.50 6.81 3.68
C TYR A 66 -8.29 6.92 2.75
N PRO A 67 -8.22 8.00 1.93
CA PRO A 67 -7.01 8.39 1.23
C PRO A 67 -5.82 8.44 2.19
N SER A 68 -4.77 7.70 1.83
CA SER A 68 -3.53 7.66 2.61
C SER A 68 -2.62 8.82 2.21
N ARG A 69 -1.94 9.42 3.19
CA ARG A 69 -0.80 10.34 2.95
C ARG A 69 0.53 9.62 2.75
N PHE A 70 0.54 8.32 3.03
CA PHE A 70 1.73 7.50 3.01
C PHE A 70 1.69 6.46 1.90
N ILE A 71 2.88 6.11 1.43
CA ILE A 71 3.14 5.01 0.49
C ILE A 71 3.97 3.95 1.22
N SER A 72 3.41 2.75 1.39
CA SER A 72 4.10 1.62 2.02
C SER A 72 5.12 0.98 1.09
N VAL A 73 6.33 0.78 1.59
CA VAL A 73 7.40 0.01 0.95
C VAL A 73 8.06 -0.92 1.96
N PHE A 74 8.83 -1.88 1.46
CA PHE A 74 9.61 -2.80 2.29
C PHE A 74 11.10 -2.57 2.09
N SER A 75 11.89 -2.74 3.15
CA SER A 75 13.36 -2.73 3.06
C SER A 75 13.96 -4.12 2.82
N HIS A 76 13.14 -5.13 2.51
CA HIS A 76 13.59 -6.50 2.29
C HIS A 76 12.85 -7.09 1.09
N LYS A 77 13.58 -7.45 0.03
CA LYS A 77 13.02 -7.98 -1.23
C LYS A 77 12.12 -9.19 -0.99
N GLN A 78 12.62 -10.18 -0.24
CA GLN A 78 11.87 -11.40 0.08
C GLN A 78 10.56 -11.11 0.85
N HIS A 79 10.58 -10.16 1.79
CA HIS A 79 9.36 -9.80 2.51
C HIS A 79 8.33 -9.13 1.58
N ALA A 80 8.78 -8.25 0.68
CA ALA A 80 7.91 -7.65 -0.33
C ALA A 80 7.27 -8.71 -1.24
N ARG A 81 8.03 -9.74 -1.64
CA ARG A 81 7.55 -10.86 -2.44
C ARG A 81 6.49 -11.67 -1.70
N LEU A 82 6.78 -12.16 -0.50
CA LEU A 82 5.82 -12.94 0.30
C LEU A 82 4.55 -12.14 0.56
N TRP A 83 4.68 -10.84 0.81
CA TRP A 83 3.54 -9.94 0.96
C TRP A 83 2.72 -9.86 -0.34
N ALA A 84 3.37 -9.70 -1.48
CA ALA A 84 2.75 -9.66 -2.81
C ALA A 84 1.98 -10.96 -3.12
N GLU A 85 2.55 -12.12 -2.80
CA GLU A 85 1.92 -13.42 -2.99
C GLU A 85 0.70 -13.62 -2.09
N ARG A 86 0.80 -13.26 -0.81
CA ARG A 86 -0.35 -13.27 0.10
C ARG A 86 -1.44 -12.33 -0.39
N ARG A 87 -1.06 -11.17 -0.94
CA ARG A 87 -2.02 -10.20 -1.48
C ARG A 87 -2.69 -10.72 -2.75
N GLN A 88 -1.96 -11.38 -3.63
CA GLN A 88 -2.48 -12.04 -4.82
C GLN A 88 -3.57 -13.05 -4.47
N ARG A 89 -3.27 -13.98 -3.56
CA ARG A 89 -4.23 -15.00 -3.08
C ARG A 89 -5.49 -14.36 -2.51
N ARG A 90 -5.34 -13.35 -1.64
CA ARG A 90 -6.48 -12.64 -1.02
C ARG A 90 -7.36 -11.87 -1.99
N LEU A 91 -6.80 -11.38 -3.11
CA LEU A 91 -7.53 -10.61 -4.10
C LEU A 91 -8.07 -11.47 -5.25
N GLY A 92 -7.56 -12.69 -5.42
CA GLY A 92 -7.91 -13.55 -6.55
C GLY A 92 -7.51 -12.97 -7.91
N CYS A 93 -6.51 -12.08 -7.94
CA CYS A 93 -6.05 -11.44 -9.17
C CYS A 93 -4.91 -12.23 -9.84
N GLY A 94 -4.64 -11.95 -11.11
CA GLY A 94 -3.53 -12.53 -11.85
C GLY A 94 -2.17 -12.08 -11.32
N LEU A 95 -1.14 -12.92 -11.52
CA LEU A 95 0.24 -12.59 -11.15
C LEU A 95 0.78 -11.35 -11.89
N ASP A 96 0.29 -11.09 -13.10
CA ASP A 96 0.71 -9.93 -13.91
C ASP A 96 0.06 -8.61 -13.47
N GLU A 97 -0.99 -8.69 -12.65
CA GLU A 97 -1.65 -7.52 -12.08
C GLU A 97 -0.95 -6.98 -10.82
N ILE A 98 0.02 -7.74 -10.29
CA ILE A 98 0.85 -7.34 -9.16
C ILE A 98 2.26 -7.08 -9.66
N THR A 99 2.80 -5.93 -9.30
CA THR A 99 4.18 -5.56 -9.65
C THR A 99 4.98 -5.23 -8.41
N ILE A 100 6.27 -5.57 -8.42
CA ILE A 100 7.23 -5.15 -7.42
C ILE A 100 8.19 -4.16 -8.09
N SER A 101 8.23 -2.94 -7.57
CA SER A 101 9.13 -1.89 -8.03
C SER A 101 10.30 -1.74 -7.07
N GLU A 102 11.52 -1.73 -7.58
CA GLU A 102 12.72 -1.41 -6.81
C GLU A 102 12.93 0.11 -6.78
N ILE A 103 13.24 0.63 -5.61
CA ILE A 103 13.48 2.04 -5.36
C ILE A 103 14.87 2.21 -4.76
N GLU A 104 15.68 3.04 -5.40
CA GLU A 104 17.05 3.33 -4.98
C GLU A 104 17.10 4.60 -4.14
N THR A 105 17.64 4.48 -2.93
CA THR A 105 17.60 5.55 -1.94
C THR A 105 18.44 6.76 -2.35
N GLU A 106 19.56 6.54 -3.03
CA GLU A 106 20.50 7.59 -3.44
C GLU A 106 19.91 8.55 -4.47
N LYS A 107 18.89 8.10 -5.21
CA LYS A 107 18.18 8.90 -6.24
C LYS A 107 16.97 9.64 -5.67
N LEU A 108 16.69 9.52 -4.38
CA LEU A 108 15.58 10.22 -3.74
C LEU A 108 15.94 11.68 -3.47
N ALA A 109 15.02 12.59 -3.79
CA ALA A 109 15.17 14.00 -3.46
C ALA A 109 15.41 14.21 -1.96
N ALA A 110 16.25 15.19 -1.59
CA ALA A 110 16.58 15.48 -0.19
C ALA A 110 15.35 15.81 0.68
N SER A 111 14.28 16.32 0.07
CA SER A 111 13.00 16.61 0.72
C SER A 111 12.10 15.38 0.95
N THR A 112 12.56 14.17 0.59
CA THR A 112 11.76 12.95 0.73
C THR A 112 11.74 12.47 2.17
N CYS A 113 10.60 12.59 2.85
CA CYS A 113 10.46 12.11 4.22
C CYS A 113 10.11 10.61 4.25
N ILE A 114 10.93 9.83 4.96
CA ILE A 114 10.76 8.38 5.10
C ILE A 114 10.74 8.03 6.58
N PHE A 115 9.80 7.18 6.97
CA PHE A 115 9.66 6.74 8.34
C PHE A 115 9.64 5.22 8.43
N LYS A 116 10.32 4.67 9.43
CA LYS A 116 10.21 3.25 9.78
C LYS A 116 8.85 3.02 10.43
N ALA A 117 8.00 2.21 9.81
CA ALA A 117 6.60 2.04 10.23
C ALA A 117 6.50 1.61 11.69
N ARG A 118 7.32 0.64 12.11
CA ARG A 118 7.39 0.16 13.51
C ARG A 118 7.76 1.27 14.50
N SER A 119 8.68 2.16 14.14
CA SER A 119 9.10 3.27 15.02
C SER A 119 7.98 4.29 15.20
N VAL A 120 7.29 4.65 14.12
CA VAL A 120 6.12 5.55 14.16
C VAL A 120 5.00 4.94 14.99
N ALA A 121 4.65 3.68 14.73
CA ALA A 121 3.61 2.96 15.44
C ALA A 121 3.87 2.91 16.95
N ARG A 122 5.07 2.48 17.35
CA ARG A 122 5.50 2.44 18.76
C ARG A 122 5.43 3.81 19.43
N ARG A 123 5.95 4.85 18.78
CA ARG A 123 6.01 6.20 19.37
C ARG A 123 4.63 6.82 19.59
N PHE A 124 3.62 6.41 18.83
CA PHE A 124 2.26 6.89 18.97
C PHE A 124 1.31 5.94 19.71
N GLY A 125 1.79 4.76 20.13
CA GLY A 125 0.95 3.72 20.73
C GLY A 125 -0.09 3.19 19.74
N ILE A 126 0.30 3.01 18.47
CA ILE A 126 -0.57 2.43 17.43
C ILE A 126 -0.21 0.95 17.26
N GLU A 127 -1.21 0.09 17.29
CA GLU A 127 -1.03 -1.33 16.97
C GLU A 127 -0.68 -1.50 15.48
N HIS A 128 0.44 -2.16 15.20
CA HIS A 128 0.86 -2.47 13.82
C HIS A 128 1.66 -3.77 13.74
N LYS A 129 0.93 -4.89 13.84
CA LYS A 129 1.47 -6.26 13.89
C LYS A 129 2.35 -6.61 12.67
N TRP A 130 2.02 -6.09 11.49
CA TRP A 130 2.70 -6.42 10.22
C TRP A 130 3.81 -5.43 9.82
N SER A 131 4.37 -4.71 10.78
CA SER A 131 5.33 -3.61 10.55
C SER A 131 6.77 -4.04 10.22
N LYS A 132 7.07 -5.34 10.21
CA LYS A 132 8.44 -5.85 10.02
C LYS A 132 8.96 -5.42 8.64
N HIS A 133 10.13 -4.80 8.59
CA HIS A 133 10.74 -4.26 7.36
C HIS A 133 9.89 -3.23 6.59
N GLU A 134 8.76 -2.76 7.13
CA GLU A 134 7.93 -1.76 6.45
C GLU A 134 8.42 -0.33 6.75
N TYR A 135 8.46 0.46 5.69
CA TYR A 135 8.72 1.90 5.72
C TYR A 135 7.59 2.61 4.99
N ILE A 136 7.35 3.85 5.39
CA ILE A 136 6.32 4.70 4.80
C ILE A 136 6.95 5.99 4.28
N PHE A 137 6.69 6.30 3.02
CA PHE A 137 7.08 7.56 2.38
C PHE A 137 5.94 8.56 2.51
N LEU A 138 6.25 9.81 2.83
CA LEU A 138 5.26 10.89 2.80
C LEU A 138 5.05 11.37 1.37
N HIS A 139 3.80 11.38 0.94
CA HIS A 139 3.30 11.97 -0.31
C HIS A 139 3.80 11.36 -1.63
N ARG A 140 5.12 11.22 -1.86
CA ARG A 140 5.65 10.88 -3.18
C ARG A 140 6.91 10.00 -3.13
N ILE A 141 7.06 9.19 -4.17
CA ILE A 141 8.31 8.49 -4.54
C ILE A 141 8.61 8.89 -5.99
N PRO A 142 9.67 9.68 -6.24
CA PRO A 142 10.00 10.18 -7.57
C PRO A 142 10.28 9.06 -8.57
N LEU A 143 9.95 9.30 -9.84
CA LEU A 143 10.12 8.30 -10.91
C LEU A 143 11.59 7.90 -11.09
N GLU A 144 12.50 8.87 -11.02
CA GLU A 144 13.94 8.69 -11.16
C GLU A 144 14.54 7.73 -10.12
N SER A 145 13.88 7.59 -8.98
CA SER A 145 14.30 6.64 -7.94
C SER A 145 13.85 5.21 -8.20
N ILE A 146 12.92 4.99 -9.13
CA ILE A 146 12.40 3.66 -9.48
C ILE A 146 13.32 3.04 -10.52
N THR A 147 14.14 2.07 -10.13
CA THR A 147 15.16 1.47 -11.00
C THR A 147 14.63 0.31 -11.83
N SER A 148 13.65 -0.41 -11.31
CA SER A 148 13.01 -1.51 -12.03
C SER A 148 11.57 -1.70 -11.56
N THR A 149 10.76 -2.32 -12.42
CA THR A 149 9.42 -2.79 -12.06
C THR A 149 9.17 -4.10 -12.78
N GLN A 150 8.86 -5.15 -12.03
CA GLN A 150 8.62 -6.49 -12.57
C GLN A 150 7.27 -7.00 -12.08
N SER A 151 6.59 -7.80 -12.90
CA SER A 151 5.39 -8.50 -12.44
C SER A 151 5.75 -9.59 -11.44
N LEU A 152 4.79 -9.96 -10.59
CA LEU A 152 4.99 -11.04 -9.62
C LEU A 152 5.26 -12.38 -10.32
N ARG A 153 4.76 -12.57 -11.54
CA ARG A 153 5.08 -13.74 -12.39
C ARG A 153 6.58 -13.82 -12.63
N ILE A 154 7.18 -12.76 -13.19
CA ILE A 154 8.62 -12.72 -13.50
C ILE A 154 9.46 -12.95 -12.24
N VAL A 155 9.10 -12.29 -11.14
CA VAL A 155 9.83 -12.44 -9.85
C VAL A 155 9.79 -13.89 -9.34
N LYS A 156 8.68 -14.60 -9.53
CA LYS A 156 8.56 -16.02 -9.16
C LYS A 156 9.41 -16.91 -10.05
N ASP A 157 9.41 -16.64 -11.35
CA ASP A 157 10.13 -17.47 -12.31
C ASP A 157 11.65 -17.34 -12.11
N THR A 158 12.16 -16.12 -11.89
CA THR A 158 13.60 -15.90 -11.62
C THR A 158 14.09 -16.58 -10.35
N TRP A 159 13.25 -16.60 -9.30
CA TRP A 159 13.63 -17.22 -8.02
C TRP A 159 13.79 -18.75 -8.14
N LYS A 160 12.90 -19.38 -8.90
CA LYS A 160 13.01 -20.83 -9.18
C LYS A 160 14.31 -21.18 -9.90
N THR A 161 14.78 -20.30 -10.78
CA THR A 161 16.02 -20.50 -11.52
C THR A 161 17.27 -20.30 -10.64
N GLU A 162 17.26 -19.28 -9.77
CA GLU A 162 18.34 -19.04 -8.80
C GLU A 162 18.50 -20.19 -7.79
N GLU A 163 17.41 -20.86 -7.40
CA GLU A 163 17.47 -22.06 -6.54
C GLU A 163 18.02 -23.28 -7.28
N THR A 164 17.82 -23.42 -8.59
CA THR A 164 18.32 -24.57 -9.37
C THR A 164 19.79 -24.46 -9.79
N GLU A 165 20.40 -23.28 -9.73
CA GLU A 165 21.85 -23.10 -9.97
C GLU A 165 22.68 -23.10 -8.68
N GLY A 166 22.03 -23.16 -7.51
CA GLY A 166 22.64 -23.18 -6.18
C GLY A 166 22.57 -24.53 -5.45
N THR A 167 22.24 -25.63 -6.12
CA THR A 167 22.15 -26.96 -5.50
C THR A 167 23.49 -27.69 -5.47
N GLU A 168 24.38 -27.27 -4.57
CA GLU A 168 25.11 -28.20 -3.71
C GLU A 168 25.14 -27.54 -2.32
N GLU A 169 24.46 -28.15 -1.35
CA GLU A 169 24.46 -27.81 0.09
C GLU A 169 23.65 -26.58 0.55
N ILE A 170 22.31 -26.65 0.57
CA ILE A 170 21.57 -26.15 1.75
C ILE A 170 20.33 -27.03 1.98
N GLU A 171 20.33 -27.73 3.12
CA GLU A 171 19.21 -28.51 3.66
C GLU A 171 17.99 -27.62 3.99
N GLU A 172 16.83 -28.28 3.97
CA GLU A 172 15.50 -27.82 4.34
C GLU A 172 15.48 -26.67 5.36
N ILE A 173 14.88 -25.55 4.98
CA ILE A 173 14.25 -24.67 5.96
C ILE A 173 12.76 -24.91 5.83
N GLU A 174 12.27 -25.77 6.72
CA GLU A 174 10.87 -26.10 6.94
C GLU A 174 10.00 -24.84 7.12
N GLU A 175 8.74 -25.02 6.71
CA GLU A 175 7.62 -24.11 6.90
C GLU A 175 7.57 -23.55 8.33
N ILE A 176 7.41 -22.24 8.47
CA ILE A 176 7.04 -21.64 9.76
C ILE A 176 5.76 -20.82 9.58
N GLU A 177 4.68 -21.48 10.02
CA GLU A 177 3.50 -20.99 10.73
C GLU A 177 2.50 -20.09 9.97
N GLU A 178 1.52 -20.79 9.39
CA GLU A 178 0.11 -20.43 9.46
C GLU A 178 -0.26 -20.18 10.93
N ILE A 179 -0.35 -18.92 11.35
CA ILE A 179 -1.05 -18.59 12.60
C ILE A 179 -2.52 -18.47 12.21
N GLU A 180 -3.28 -19.47 12.67
CA GLU A 180 -4.72 -19.63 12.54
C GLU A 180 -5.49 -18.37 12.99
N GLU A 181 -6.66 -18.21 12.39
CA GLU A 181 -7.69 -17.27 12.81
C GLU A 181 -7.97 -17.45 14.29
N ILE A 182 -7.86 -16.36 15.06
CA ILE A 182 -8.41 -16.34 16.42
C ILE A 182 -9.92 -16.28 16.25
N GLU A 183 -10.58 -17.42 16.39
CA GLU A 183 -12.02 -17.53 16.56
C GLU A 183 -12.49 -16.70 17.77
N GLU A 184 -13.73 -16.24 17.66
CA GLU A 184 -14.47 -15.40 18.59
C GLU A 184 -14.30 -15.80 20.06
N ILE A 185 -14.02 -14.82 20.90
CA ILE A 185 -14.14 -14.94 22.35
C ILE A 185 -15.61 -14.63 22.68
N GLU A 186 -16.46 -15.65 22.71
CA GLU A 186 -17.76 -15.61 23.38
C GLU A 186 -17.70 -16.44 24.66
N GLU A 187 -17.27 -15.83 25.77
CA GLU A 187 -17.76 -16.18 27.11
C GLU A 187 -17.37 -15.05 28.07
N ILE A 188 -18.37 -14.26 28.48
CA ILE A 188 -18.24 -13.32 29.58
C ILE A 188 -18.88 -14.06 30.76
N GLU A 189 -18.06 -14.62 31.64
CA GLU A 189 -18.54 -15.12 32.93
C GLU A 189 -19.10 -13.95 33.73
N GLU A 190 -20.28 -14.18 34.32
CA GLU A 190 -20.93 -13.33 35.31
C GLU A 190 -19.93 -12.86 36.37
N ILE A 191 -19.70 -11.55 36.41
CA ILE A 191 -19.12 -10.93 37.60
C ILE A 191 -20.27 -10.84 38.59
N GLU A 192 -20.26 -11.69 39.62
CA GLU A 192 -21.07 -11.49 40.82
C GLU A 192 -20.75 -10.11 41.39
N GLU A 193 -21.76 -9.23 41.36
CA GLU A 193 -21.73 -7.90 41.95
C GLU A 193 -21.44 -8.03 43.45
N SER A 194 -20.21 -7.70 43.85
CA SER A 194 -19.92 -7.44 45.26
C SER A 194 -20.58 -6.11 45.64
N GLU A 195 -21.66 -6.18 46.40
CA GLU A 195 -22.39 -5.09 47.04
C GLU A 195 -21.49 -4.27 47.99
N THR A 196 -20.67 -3.35 47.50
CA THR A 196 -20.09 -2.28 48.31
C THR A 196 -19.68 -1.13 47.41
N GLU A 197 -20.31 0.04 47.58
CA GLU A 197 -19.90 1.40 47.15
C GLU A 197 -20.99 2.23 46.43
N GLU A 198 -22.23 1.73 46.31
CA GLU A 198 -23.37 2.52 45.82
C GLU A 198 -24.15 3.25 46.95
N GLN A 199 -23.46 3.71 48.00
CA GLN A 199 -24.09 4.51 49.07
C GLN A 199 -23.52 5.91 49.30
N ASP A 200 -22.47 6.34 48.60
CA ASP A 200 -21.85 7.66 48.85
C ASP A 200 -22.01 8.71 47.75
N LEU A 201 -22.66 8.40 46.62
CA LEU A 201 -22.95 9.40 45.56
C LEU A 201 -24.39 9.91 45.54
N ALA A 202 -25.29 9.32 46.36
CA ALA A 202 -26.69 9.72 46.45
C ALA A 202 -26.96 10.97 47.33
N ARG A 203 -25.93 11.61 47.90
CA ARG A 203 -26.10 12.83 48.73
C ARG A 203 -25.83 14.16 48.01
N GLY A 204 -25.61 14.14 46.69
CA GLY A 204 -25.20 15.34 45.94
C GLY A 204 -26.23 15.97 44.99
N LEU A 205 -27.42 15.37 44.79
CA LEU A 205 -28.31 15.77 43.69
C LEU A 205 -29.76 16.08 44.11
N ASP A 206 -29.98 16.49 45.36
CA ASP A 206 -31.21 17.19 45.75
C ASP A 206 -31.12 18.66 45.28
N GLY A 207 -31.55 18.93 44.04
CA GLY A 207 -31.68 20.32 43.57
C GLY A 207 -31.94 20.56 42.09
N LEU A 208 -31.81 19.57 41.21
CA LEU A 208 -32.04 19.75 39.78
C LEU A 208 -33.43 19.26 39.37
N GLN A 209 -34.42 20.15 39.46
CA GLN A 209 -35.71 19.97 38.81
C GLN A 209 -35.54 20.08 37.29
N ILE A 210 -35.46 18.94 36.60
CA ILE A 210 -35.62 18.90 35.14
C ILE A 210 -37.11 18.76 34.84
N THR A 211 -37.77 19.89 34.65
CA THR A 211 -39.12 19.96 34.10
C THR A 211 -39.02 19.95 32.57
N GLU A 212 -38.93 18.77 31.95
CA GLU A 212 -39.49 18.46 30.61
C GLU A 212 -39.03 17.08 30.11
N PRO A 213 -39.95 16.17 29.74
CA PRO A 213 -39.58 14.90 29.12
C PRO A 213 -39.14 15.10 27.66
N VAL A 214 -37.89 14.76 27.35
CA VAL A 214 -37.36 14.72 25.99
C VAL A 214 -37.87 13.47 25.27
N TYR A 215 -38.87 13.63 24.40
CA TYR A 215 -39.35 12.57 23.51
C TYR A 215 -38.39 12.34 22.34
N PHE A 216 -37.64 11.24 22.38
CA PHE A 216 -36.88 10.75 21.23
C PHE A 216 -37.82 10.00 20.26
N LYS A 217 -38.10 10.60 19.10
CA LYS A 217 -38.78 9.92 17.98
C LYS A 217 -37.80 8.99 17.26
N TYR A 218 -37.95 7.69 17.47
CA TYR A 218 -37.35 6.66 16.61
C TYR A 218 -38.11 6.59 15.28
N THR A 219 -37.50 7.03 14.18
CA THR A 219 -37.98 6.71 12.84
C THR A 219 -37.37 5.38 12.40
N MET A 220 -38.18 4.31 12.40
CA MET A 220 -37.83 3.03 11.79
C MET A 220 -37.79 3.18 10.26
N VAL A 221 -36.60 3.06 9.68
CA VAL A 221 -36.41 2.96 8.23
C VAL A 221 -36.61 1.49 7.84
N GLN A 222 -37.76 1.17 7.24
CA GLN A 222 -37.97 -0.15 6.62
C GLN A 222 -37.13 -0.25 5.33
N MET A 223 -36.09 -1.08 5.36
CA MET A 223 -35.37 -1.47 4.16
C MET A 223 -36.25 -2.43 3.33
N ARG A 224 -36.78 -1.93 2.21
CA ARG A 224 -37.43 -2.76 1.19
C ARG A 224 -36.37 -3.44 0.33
N ASP A 225 -36.27 -4.75 0.47
CA ASP A 225 -35.56 -5.63 -0.46
C ASP A 225 -36.15 -5.53 -1.87
N ARG A 226 -35.50 -4.75 -2.74
CA ARG A 226 -35.75 -4.82 -4.19
C ARG A 226 -34.83 -5.87 -4.81
N LYS A 227 -35.29 -7.13 -4.82
CA LYS A 227 -34.82 -8.15 -5.75
C LYS A 227 -35.08 -7.66 -7.19
N LYS A 228 -34.07 -7.12 -7.86
CA LYS A 228 -34.10 -6.91 -9.32
C LYS A 228 -33.96 -8.27 -9.99
N GLN A 229 -35.06 -8.74 -10.58
CA GLN A 229 -35.02 -9.82 -11.56
C GLN A 229 -34.25 -9.32 -12.80
N ILE A 230 -33.14 -9.97 -13.09
CA ILE A 230 -32.39 -9.79 -14.34
C ILE A 230 -33.05 -10.71 -15.37
N ALA A 231 -33.70 -10.13 -16.38
CA ALA A 231 -34.24 -10.86 -17.50
C ALA A 231 -33.10 -11.44 -18.37
N PRO A 232 -33.25 -12.65 -18.95
CA PRO A 232 -32.24 -13.25 -19.80
C PRO A 232 -32.10 -12.48 -21.13
N ALA A 233 -30.85 -12.18 -21.49
CA ALA A 233 -30.49 -11.53 -22.75
C ALA A 233 -30.94 -12.40 -23.95
N LYS A 234 -31.68 -11.77 -24.86
CA LYS A 234 -32.03 -12.33 -26.17
C LYS A 234 -30.74 -12.58 -26.95
N LYS A 235 -30.57 -13.82 -27.42
CA LYS A 235 -29.61 -14.19 -28.46
C LYS A 235 -30.12 -13.62 -29.79
N GLU A 236 -29.27 -12.88 -30.49
CA GLU A 236 -29.43 -12.55 -31.90
C GLU A 236 -28.20 -13.03 -32.70
N PRO A 237 -28.37 -13.26 -34.02
CA PRO A 237 -27.76 -14.38 -34.71
C PRO A 237 -26.39 -14.09 -35.34
N VAL A 238 -25.68 -15.20 -35.53
CA VAL A 238 -24.49 -15.39 -36.35
C VAL A 238 -24.81 -15.20 -37.83
N PHE A 239 -24.13 -14.26 -38.50
CA PHE A 239 -23.86 -14.15 -39.94
C PHE A 239 -22.94 -12.93 -40.11
N GLY A 240 -21.85 -12.89 -40.88
CA GLY A 240 -21.20 -13.81 -41.80
C GLY A 240 -19.89 -13.15 -42.27
N GLU A 241 -18.92 -14.00 -42.59
CA GLU A 241 -17.93 -13.92 -43.67
C GLU A 241 -17.28 -12.59 -44.15
N SER A 242 -15.95 -12.70 -44.29
CA SER A 242 -15.07 -12.04 -45.27
C SER A 242 -14.80 -10.54 -45.05
N THR A 243 -13.55 -10.10 -44.88
CA THR A 243 -12.66 -9.92 -46.03
C THR A 243 -11.20 -9.82 -45.57
N ILE A 244 -10.35 -10.65 -46.19
CA ILE A 244 -8.89 -10.56 -46.17
C ILE A 244 -8.47 -9.32 -46.96
N VAL A 245 -7.86 -8.33 -46.32
CA VAL A 245 -7.12 -7.27 -47.02
C VAL A 245 -5.63 -7.47 -46.75
N LYS A 246 -4.96 -8.10 -47.73
CA LYS A 246 -3.50 -8.06 -47.88
C LYS A 246 -3.09 -6.65 -48.26
N GLN A 247 -2.42 -5.91 -47.37
CA GLN A 247 -1.62 -4.76 -47.80
C GLN A 247 -0.20 -5.21 -48.14
N ARG A 248 0.12 -5.08 -49.43
CA ARG A 248 1.43 -5.28 -50.03
C ARG A 248 2.35 -4.09 -49.78
N ASP A 249 3.62 -4.45 -49.65
CA ASP A 249 4.85 -3.68 -49.72
C ASP A 249 4.82 -2.33 -50.45
N ARG A 250 5.54 -1.35 -49.87
CA ARG A 250 6.41 -0.46 -50.63
C ARG A 250 7.74 -0.23 -49.92
N LYS A 251 8.75 -0.99 -50.35
CA LYS A 251 10.16 -0.58 -50.32
C LYS A 251 10.32 0.73 -51.11
N LYS A 252 11.02 1.71 -50.54
CA LYS A 252 11.78 2.70 -51.30
C LYS A 252 13.16 2.88 -50.67
N PRO A 253 14.26 2.70 -51.43
CA PRO A 253 15.60 3.04 -51.02
C PRO A 253 15.93 4.46 -51.48
N ILE A 254 16.57 5.30 -50.65
CA ILE A 254 17.22 6.53 -51.15
C ILE A 254 18.55 6.78 -50.42
N ALA A 255 19.60 6.65 -51.23
CA ALA A 255 20.83 7.43 -51.36
C ALA A 255 21.79 7.62 -50.17
N GLN A 256 22.98 7.06 -50.39
CA GLN A 256 24.28 7.53 -49.88
C GLN A 256 24.64 8.90 -50.49
N ALA A 257 25.17 9.80 -49.66
CA ALA A 257 26.09 10.88 -50.04
C ALA A 257 27.03 11.06 -48.82
N LYS A 258 28.25 10.51 -48.82
CA LYS A 258 29.48 11.13 -49.34
C LYS A 258 29.54 12.64 -49.10
N ASN A 259 30.30 13.05 -48.09
CA ASN A 259 31.20 14.21 -48.10
C ASN A 259 32.12 14.18 -46.87
N GLU A 260 33.32 13.65 -47.07
CA GLU A 260 34.57 14.07 -46.42
C GLU A 260 35.12 15.27 -47.23
N PRO A 261 35.90 16.22 -46.66
CA PRO A 261 37.21 15.94 -46.08
C PRO A 261 37.54 16.59 -44.73
N VAL A 262 38.28 15.82 -43.94
CA VAL A 262 39.02 16.23 -42.74
C VAL A 262 40.25 17.03 -43.17
N CYS A 263 40.37 18.28 -42.72
CA CYS A 263 41.62 19.02 -42.79
C CYS A 263 42.54 18.61 -41.64
N VAL A 264 43.78 18.32 -42.02
CA VAL A 264 44.91 17.90 -41.21
C VAL A 264 45.40 19.04 -40.32
N ALA A 265 45.72 18.70 -39.06
CA ALA A 265 46.47 19.55 -38.13
C ALA A 265 47.97 19.45 -38.42
N ASN A 266 48.68 20.58 -38.35
CA ASN A 266 50.14 20.61 -38.17
C ASN A 266 50.48 21.49 -36.97
N LEU A 267 50.97 20.84 -35.91
CA LEU A 267 51.81 21.37 -34.84
C LEU A 267 52.88 20.30 -34.62
N GLY A 268 54.16 20.65 -34.81
CA GLY A 268 55.31 19.78 -34.54
C GLY A 268 56.10 19.41 -35.78
#